data_AF-A0A934E350-F1
#
_entry.id   AF-A0A934E350-F1
#
_cell.length_a   1.000
_cell.length_b   1.000
_cell.length_c   1.000
_cell.angle_alpha   90.00
_cell.angle_beta   90.00
_cell.angle_gamma   90.00
#
_symmetry.space_group_name_H-M   'P 1'
#
loop_
_entity.id
_entity.type
_entity.pdbx_description
1 polymer ?
#
loop_
_entity_poly.entity_id
_entity_poly.type
_entity_poly.pdbx_seq_one_letter_code
_entity_poly.pdbx_strand_id
1 'polypeptide(L)'
;MGILRNILSRFIHKIAFVIPGGFSVRPSLHRFRGAFIGKNVWISQYVYIDELHPEGVTIHDNCTIGIRTSIITHTYWGKRKNNGGYREVVIEKNVYIGPHSLILPGVRIGEGAVIKGGTTVSGSVPPFTFWGYPKSGPLARITVPMTSEHEYEDFVEGLRPIIQKRTRD
;
A
#
# COMPACT_ATOMS: atom_id res chain seq x y z
N MET A 1 16.94 20.57 -8.17
CA MET A 1 16.38 20.83 -6.82
C MET A 1 17.42 20.44 -5.79
N GLY A 2 17.72 21.33 -4.84
CA GLY A 2 18.90 21.22 -3.96
C GLY A 2 18.84 20.05 -2.97
N ILE A 3 20.02 19.50 -2.67
CA ILE A 3 20.25 18.41 -1.68
C ILE A 3 19.54 18.68 -0.35
N LEU A 4 19.54 19.93 0.11
CA LEU A 4 18.90 20.36 1.35
C LEU A 4 17.38 20.10 1.36
N ARG A 5 16.69 20.40 0.25
CA ARG A 5 15.25 20.14 0.13
C ARG A 5 14.94 18.64 0.18
N ASN A 6 15.80 17.82 -0.40
CA ASN A 6 15.64 16.38 -0.35
C ASN A 6 15.81 15.85 1.07
N ILE A 7 16.85 16.28 1.79
CA ILE A 7 17.07 15.89 3.19
C ILE A 7 15.88 16.32 4.06
N LEU A 8 15.41 17.55 3.90
CA LEU A 8 14.25 18.06 4.62
C LEU A 8 12.98 17.24 4.33
N SER A 9 12.70 16.93 3.06
CA SER A 9 11.56 16.08 2.67
C SER A 9 11.58 14.72 3.38
N ARG A 10 12.76 14.11 3.49
CA ARG A 10 12.96 12.82 4.19
C ARG A 10 12.75 12.93 5.70
N PHE A 11 13.20 14.02 6.30
CA PHE A 11 12.97 14.27 7.72
C PHE A 11 11.47 14.48 8.02
N ILE A 12 10.80 15.28 7.20
CA ILE A 12 9.35 15.51 7.30
C ILE A 12 8.57 14.22 7.10
N HIS A 13 9.02 13.34 6.20
CA HIS A 13 8.41 12.02 6.05
C HIS A 13 8.41 11.24 7.37
N LYS A 14 9.56 11.19 8.06
CA LYS A 14 9.69 10.47 9.34
C LYS A 14 8.76 11.04 10.42
N ILE A 15 8.56 12.36 10.43
CA ILE A 15 7.58 12.99 11.34
C ILE A 15 6.16 12.59 10.96
N ALA A 16 5.78 12.75 9.69
CA ALA A 16 4.45 12.41 9.18
C ALA A 16 4.09 10.94 9.42
N PHE A 17 5.09 10.06 9.46
CA PHE A 17 4.93 8.63 9.70
C PHE A 17 4.32 8.31 11.08
N VAL A 18 4.58 9.13 12.11
CA VAL A 18 4.22 8.82 13.51
C VAL A 18 3.34 9.86 14.20
N ILE A 19 3.40 11.12 13.78
CA ILE A 19 2.71 12.23 14.45
C ILE A 19 1.17 12.08 14.39
N PRO A 20 0.41 12.47 15.43
CA PRO A 20 -1.06 12.51 15.36
C PRO A 20 -1.58 13.51 14.31
N GLY A 21 -2.89 13.49 14.07
CA GLY A 21 -3.56 14.40 13.12
C GLY A 21 -3.72 13.78 11.73
N GLY A 22 -4.63 12.80 11.61
CA GLY A 22 -4.88 12.07 10.36
C GLY A 22 -5.55 12.91 9.27
N PHE A 23 -6.42 13.84 9.65
CA PHE A 23 -7.09 14.77 8.73
C PHE A 23 -6.33 16.09 8.53
N SER A 24 -5.38 16.42 9.40
CA SER A 24 -4.78 17.76 9.49
C SER A 24 -3.28 17.75 9.23
N VAL A 25 -2.50 17.33 10.24
CA VAL A 25 -1.04 17.44 10.25
C VAL A 25 -0.42 16.56 9.17
N ARG A 26 -0.75 15.27 9.13
CA ARG A 26 -0.12 14.31 8.20
C ARG A 26 -0.38 14.66 6.73
N PRO A 27 -1.63 14.88 6.27
CA PRO A 27 -1.89 15.38 4.93
C PRO A 27 -1.09 16.64 4.58
N SER A 28 -1.01 17.61 5.50
CA SER A 28 -0.28 18.86 5.28
C SER A 28 1.23 18.67 5.13
N LEU A 29 1.83 17.78 5.92
CA LEU A 29 3.24 17.43 5.80
C LEU A 29 3.54 16.74 4.45
N HIS A 30 2.64 15.88 3.97
CA HIS A 30 2.80 15.24 2.65
C HIS A 30 2.62 16.23 1.49
N ARG A 31 1.70 17.20 1.60
CA ARG A 31 1.63 18.33 0.65
C ARG A 31 2.93 19.12 0.59
N PHE A 32 3.51 19.44 1.75
CA PHE A 32 4.79 20.15 1.83
C PHE A 32 5.94 19.35 1.17
N ARG A 33 5.92 18.02 1.28
CA ARG A 33 6.89 17.13 0.61
C ARG A 33 6.75 17.11 -0.91
N GLY A 34 5.60 17.50 -1.43
CA GLY A 34 5.31 17.61 -2.87
C GLY A 34 4.21 16.68 -3.38
N ALA A 35 3.65 15.81 -2.55
CA ALA A 35 2.51 14.99 -2.95
C ALA A 35 1.26 15.84 -3.14
N PHE A 36 0.43 15.52 -4.14
CA PHE A 36 -0.89 16.12 -4.22
C PHE A 36 -1.81 15.40 -3.25
N ILE A 37 -2.37 16.14 -2.28
CA ILE A 37 -3.35 15.62 -1.31
C ILE A 37 -4.56 16.54 -1.30
N GLY A 38 -5.72 16.01 -1.65
CA GLY A 38 -7.00 16.70 -1.69
C GLY A 38 -7.55 17.09 -0.32
N LYS A 39 -8.82 17.47 -0.28
CA LYS A 39 -9.56 17.84 0.92
C LYS A 39 -10.11 16.61 1.63
N ASN A 40 -10.24 16.69 2.95
CA ASN A 40 -10.85 15.63 3.76
C ASN A 40 -10.19 14.23 3.55
N VAL A 41 -8.86 14.21 3.42
CA VAL A 41 -8.10 12.96 3.30
C VAL A 41 -7.64 12.52 4.68
N TRP A 42 -7.97 11.29 5.06
CA TRP A 42 -7.42 10.64 6.24
C TRP A 42 -6.15 9.86 5.88
N ILE A 43 -5.04 10.20 6.52
CA ILE A 43 -3.82 9.39 6.47
C ILE A 43 -3.59 8.77 7.84
N SER A 44 -3.63 7.45 7.93
CA SER A 44 -3.41 6.70 9.17
C SER A 44 -1.94 6.69 9.62
N GLN A 45 -1.66 6.09 10.77
CA GLN A 45 -0.29 5.97 11.27
C GLN A 45 0.52 5.01 10.41
N TYR A 46 1.83 5.24 10.37
CA TYR A 46 2.78 4.39 9.67
C TYR A 46 2.47 4.21 8.17
N VAL A 47 1.74 5.14 7.56
CA VAL A 47 1.56 5.17 6.11
C VAL A 47 2.85 5.64 5.49
N TYR A 48 3.46 4.79 4.66
CA TYR A 48 4.64 5.13 3.90
C TYR A 48 4.20 5.76 2.57
N ILE A 49 4.58 7.01 2.31
CA ILE A 49 4.44 7.66 1.00
C ILE A 49 5.83 7.93 0.49
N ASP A 50 6.11 7.38 -0.69
CA ASP A 50 7.38 7.38 -1.39
C ASP A 50 8.34 8.50 -0.97
N GLU A 51 9.49 8.09 -0.42
CA GLU A 51 10.49 9.02 0.11
C GLU A 51 11.22 9.79 -1.00
N LEU A 52 11.52 9.12 -2.12
CA LEU A 52 12.28 9.73 -3.21
C LEU A 52 11.41 10.53 -4.15
N HIS A 53 10.16 10.14 -4.39
CA HIS A 53 9.27 10.76 -5.37
C HIS A 53 7.87 10.99 -4.80
N PRO A 54 7.74 11.77 -3.71
CA PRO A 54 6.42 12.10 -3.16
C PRO A 54 5.56 12.86 -4.17
N GLU A 55 6.16 13.63 -5.08
CA GLU A 55 5.44 14.33 -6.15
C GLU A 55 4.74 13.40 -7.14
N GLY A 56 5.15 12.13 -7.22
CA GLY A 56 4.47 11.13 -8.04
C GLY A 56 3.21 10.56 -7.39
N VAL A 57 2.82 11.03 -6.21
CA VAL A 57 1.64 10.55 -5.49
C VAL A 57 0.54 11.61 -5.52
N THR A 58 -0.61 11.21 -6.06
CA THR A 58 -1.84 12.01 -6.09
C THR A 58 -2.93 11.29 -5.32
N ILE A 59 -3.45 11.93 -4.27
CA ILE A 59 -4.59 11.47 -3.49
C ILE A 59 -5.67 12.55 -3.54
N HIS A 60 -6.81 12.25 -4.16
CA HIS A 60 -7.93 13.18 -4.30
C HIS A 60 -8.78 13.26 -3.02
N ASP A 61 -9.88 14.00 -3.11
CA ASP A 61 -10.72 14.35 -1.96
C ASP A 61 -11.42 13.13 -1.34
N ASN A 62 -11.69 13.22 -0.03
CA ASN A 62 -12.47 12.24 0.75
C ASN A 62 -11.88 10.81 0.78
N CYS A 63 -10.57 10.68 0.61
CA CYS A 63 -9.91 9.37 0.65
C CYS A 63 -9.50 8.97 2.07
N THR A 64 -9.45 7.67 2.33
CA THR A 64 -8.91 7.11 3.56
C THR A 64 -7.75 6.18 3.22
N ILE A 65 -6.59 6.41 3.84
CA ILE A 65 -5.42 5.54 3.73
C ILE A 65 -5.23 4.82 5.06
N GLY A 66 -5.44 3.51 5.07
CA GLY A 66 -5.37 2.65 6.25
C GLY A 66 -3.96 2.52 6.82
N ILE A 67 -3.88 2.20 8.11
CA ILE A 67 -2.62 2.10 8.88
C ILE A 67 -1.62 1.17 8.19
N ARG A 68 -0.33 1.51 8.22
CA ARG A 68 0.77 0.68 7.65
C ARG A 68 0.66 0.38 6.15
N THR A 69 -0.08 1.22 5.41
CA THR A 69 -0.13 1.14 3.94
C THR A 69 1.12 1.80 3.33
N SER A 70 1.65 1.21 2.27
CA SER A 70 2.78 1.76 1.51
C SER A 70 2.35 2.17 0.10
N ILE A 71 2.67 3.41 -0.30
CA ILE A 71 2.43 3.95 -1.64
C ILE A 71 3.79 4.24 -2.29
N ILE A 72 4.12 3.48 -3.33
CA ILE A 72 5.44 3.47 -3.97
C ILE A 72 5.30 3.97 -5.42
N THR A 73 6.19 4.87 -5.83
CA THR A 73 6.23 5.42 -7.20
C THR A 73 7.50 5.04 -7.94
N HIS A 74 8.52 4.48 -7.28
CA HIS A 74 9.75 4.01 -7.93
C HIS A 74 10.23 2.64 -7.42
N THR A 75 10.95 1.91 -8.28
CA THR A 75 11.54 0.59 -7.96
C THR A 75 13.02 0.47 -8.36
N TYR A 76 13.74 1.60 -8.47
CA TYR A 76 15.17 1.60 -8.80
C TYR A 76 16.05 1.80 -7.57
N TRP A 77 17.27 1.26 -7.64
CA TRP A 77 18.33 1.50 -6.66
C TRP A 77 19.23 2.67 -7.07
N GLY A 78 19.70 3.46 -6.10
CA GLY A 78 20.70 4.50 -6.30
C GLY A 78 20.19 5.93 -6.16
N LYS A 79 20.90 6.89 -6.78
CA LYS A 79 20.58 8.32 -6.70
C LYS A 79 19.23 8.60 -7.35
N ARG A 80 18.51 9.61 -6.83
CA ARG A 80 17.24 10.08 -7.38
C ARG A 80 17.38 10.36 -8.87
N LYS A 81 16.61 9.65 -9.70
CA LYS A 81 16.51 9.86 -11.14
C LYS A 81 15.45 10.92 -11.42
N ASN A 82 15.69 11.80 -12.39
CA ASN A 82 14.66 12.71 -12.87
C ASN A 82 13.76 11.97 -13.88
N ASN A 83 13.31 12.64 -14.96
CA ASN A 83 12.42 12.13 -16.01
C ASN A 83 12.53 10.61 -16.25
N GLY A 84 11.38 9.92 -16.15
CA GLY A 84 11.28 8.46 -16.32
C GLY A 84 11.75 7.62 -15.13
N GLY A 85 12.17 8.24 -14.02
CA GLY A 85 12.60 7.55 -12.80
C GLY A 85 11.46 6.94 -11.97
N TYR A 86 10.25 7.49 -12.06
CA TYR A 86 9.09 7.05 -11.27
C TYR A 86 7.85 6.92 -12.17
N ARG A 87 6.85 6.18 -11.68
CA ARG A 87 5.52 6.08 -12.28
C ARG A 87 4.50 6.58 -11.27
N GLU A 88 3.66 7.50 -11.72
CA GLU A 88 2.65 8.13 -10.86
C GLU A 88 1.69 7.11 -10.27
N VAL A 89 1.30 7.34 -9.02
CA VAL A 89 0.19 6.65 -8.37
C VAL A 89 -0.93 7.65 -8.14
N VAL A 90 -2.12 7.31 -8.63
CA VAL A 90 -3.30 8.17 -8.54
C VAL A 90 -4.40 7.45 -7.78
N ILE A 91 -4.83 8.06 -6.68
CA ILE A 91 -5.96 7.62 -5.86
C ILE A 91 -7.07 8.65 -6.06
N GLU A 92 -8.10 8.27 -6.80
CA GLU A 92 -9.24 9.15 -7.13
C GLU A 92 -10.15 9.38 -5.93
N LYS A 93 -11.20 10.19 -6.11
CA LYS A 93 -12.04 10.67 -5.00
C LYS A 93 -12.73 9.51 -4.29
N ASN A 94 -13.06 9.72 -3.01
CA ASN A 94 -13.89 8.80 -2.21
C ASN A 94 -13.33 7.37 -2.10
N VAL A 95 -12.02 7.17 -2.30
CA VAL A 95 -11.39 5.85 -2.21
C VAL A 95 -11.09 5.50 -0.75
N TYR A 96 -11.41 4.26 -0.38
CA TYR A 96 -10.99 3.68 0.90
C TYR A 96 -9.90 2.64 0.65
N ILE A 97 -8.70 2.84 1.22
CA ILE A 97 -7.63 1.85 1.21
C ILE A 97 -7.54 1.22 2.58
N GLY A 98 -7.84 -0.07 2.65
CA GLY A 98 -7.72 -0.85 3.88
C GLY A 98 -6.30 -0.91 4.43
N PRO A 99 -6.16 -1.22 5.72
CA PRO A 99 -4.86 -1.22 6.40
C PRO A 99 -3.91 -2.26 5.81
N HIS A 100 -2.60 -2.05 5.98
CA HIS A 100 -1.54 -2.95 5.51
C HIS A 100 -1.58 -3.24 4.00
N SER A 101 -2.00 -2.28 3.18
CA SER A 101 -1.98 -2.44 1.72
C SER A 101 -0.65 -1.98 1.11
N LEU A 102 -0.31 -2.48 -0.08
CA LEU A 102 0.84 -2.04 -0.86
C LEU A 102 0.37 -1.57 -2.24
N ILE A 103 0.60 -0.30 -2.57
CA ILE A 103 0.24 0.28 -3.86
C ILE A 103 1.52 0.47 -4.69
N LEU A 104 1.61 -0.23 -5.83
CA LEU A 104 2.81 -0.26 -6.66
C LEU A 104 2.86 0.90 -7.69
N PRO A 105 4.04 1.20 -8.24
CA PRO A 105 4.20 2.31 -9.18
C PRO A 105 3.31 2.19 -10.42
N GLY A 106 2.68 3.28 -10.83
CA GLY A 106 1.84 3.33 -12.04
C GLY A 106 0.38 2.94 -11.81
N VAL A 107 -0.02 2.65 -10.57
CA VAL A 107 -1.39 2.27 -10.24
C VAL A 107 -2.31 3.48 -10.21
N ARG A 108 -3.47 3.36 -10.86
CA ARG A 108 -4.63 4.25 -10.66
C ARG A 108 -5.74 3.50 -9.96
N ILE A 109 -6.26 4.05 -8.86
CA ILE A 109 -7.41 3.53 -8.12
C ILE A 109 -8.60 4.43 -8.40
N GLY A 110 -9.59 3.88 -9.11
CA GLY A 110 -10.77 4.61 -9.56
C GLY A 110 -11.65 5.10 -8.42
N GLU A 111 -12.41 6.17 -8.69
CA GLU A 111 -13.30 6.81 -7.73
C GLU A 111 -14.21 5.82 -7.00
N GLY A 112 -14.35 5.98 -5.68
CA GLY A 112 -15.25 5.17 -4.84
C GLY A 112 -14.80 3.72 -4.64
N ALA A 113 -13.64 3.32 -5.15
CA ALA A 113 -13.12 1.97 -4.93
C ALA A 113 -12.76 1.72 -3.46
N VAL A 114 -12.90 0.47 -3.03
CA VAL A 114 -12.55 0.01 -1.69
C VAL A 114 -11.50 -1.09 -1.82
N ILE A 115 -10.31 -0.85 -1.28
CA ILE A 115 -9.24 -1.84 -1.26
C ILE A 115 -9.31 -2.62 0.04
N LYS A 116 -9.46 -3.94 -0.05
CA LYS A 116 -9.40 -4.84 1.12
C LYS A 116 -8.03 -4.74 1.78
N GLY A 117 -7.99 -4.63 3.11
CA GLY A 117 -6.72 -4.55 3.85
C GLY A 117 -5.84 -5.77 3.63
N GLY A 118 -4.52 -5.57 3.56
CA GLY A 118 -3.54 -6.60 3.21
C GLY A 118 -3.36 -6.84 1.72
N THR A 119 -3.96 -6.02 0.85
CA THR A 119 -3.88 -6.20 -0.60
C THR A 119 -2.65 -5.54 -1.19
N THR A 120 -1.95 -6.25 -2.09
CA THR A 120 -0.98 -5.64 -3.01
C THR A 120 -1.70 -5.27 -4.31
N VAL A 121 -1.72 -3.98 -4.64
CA VAL A 121 -2.31 -3.45 -5.86
C VAL A 121 -1.20 -3.21 -6.87
N SER A 122 -1.16 -4.04 -7.91
CA SER A 122 -0.17 -4.00 -8.99
C SER A 122 -0.73 -3.54 -10.34
N GLY A 123 -2.05 -3.45 -10.47
CA GLY A 123 -2.77 -2.99 -11.66
C GLY A 123 -3.83 -1.96 -11.31
N SER A 124 -4.31 -1.24 -12.32
CA SER A 124 -5.34 -0.20 -12.12
C SER A 124 -6.66 -0.82 -11.67
N VAL A 125 -7.30 -0.18 -10.69
CA VAL A 125 -8.55 -0.63 -10.07
C VAL A 125 -9.70 0.17 -10.66
N PRO A 126 -10.74 -0.48 -11.21
CA PRO A 126 -11.93 0.21 -11.71
C PRO A 126 -12.65 1.00 -10.61
N PRO A 127 -13.38 2.07 -10.96
CA PRO A 127 -14.18 2.82 -9.99
C PRO A 127 -15.27 1.94 -9.36
N PHE A 128 -15.74 2.33 -8.18
CA PHE A 128 -16.82 1.69 -7.42
C PHE A 128 -16.66 0.17 -7.24
N THR A 129 -15.40 -0.30 -7.16
CA THR A 129 -15.08 -1.72 -7.05
C THR A 129 -14.52 -2.04 -5.67
N PHE A 130 -14.98 -3.14 -5.08
CA PHE A 130 -14.28 -3.75 -3.93
C PHE A 130 -13.17 -4.66 -4.44
N TRP A 131 -11.91 -4.28 -4.21
CA TRP A 131 -10.73 -4.93 -4.78
C TRP A 131 -9.88 -5.60 -3.71
N GLY A 132 -9.49 -6.86 -3.94
CA GLY A 132 -8.60 -7.58 -3.05
C GLY A 132 -8.65 -9.09 -3.24
N TYR A 133 -8.02 -9.82 -2.31
CA TYR A 133 -8.02 -11.27 -2.29
C TYR A 133 -9.39 -11.85 -1.86
N PRO A 134 -9.75 -13.08 -2.28
CA PRO A 134 -10.96 -13.76 -1.83
C PRO A 134 -10.95 -13.98 -0.30
N LYS A 135 -12.04 -14.53 0.26
CA LYS A 135 -12.03 -14.95 1.66
C LYS A 135 -10.91 -16.00 1.87
N SER A 136 -10.09 -15.83 2.91
CA SER A 136 -9.07 -16.82 3.24
C SER A 136 -9.74 -18.13 3.65
N GLY A 137 -9.10 -19.25 3.30
CA GLY A 137 -9.57 -20.58 3.61
C GLY A 137 -8.37 -21.52 3.81
N PRO A 138 -8.62 -22.73 4.32
CA PRO A 138 -7.54 -23.68 4.54
C PRO A 138 -6.98 -24.15 3.20
N LEU A 139 -5.65 -24.16 3.06
CA LEU A 139 -4.96 -24.49 1.81
C LEU A 139 -4.65 -25.98 1.68
N ALA A 140 -4.20 -26.60 2.77
CA ALA A 140 -3.90 -28.04 2.86
C ALA A 140 -3.92 -28.47 4.34
N ARG A 141 -4.11 -29.77 4.58
CA ARG A 141 -3.75 -30.39 5.86
C ARG A 141 -2.28 -30.80 5.79
N ILE A 142 -1.53 -30.57 6.86
CA ILE A 142 -0.12 -30.95 6.97
C ILE A 142 0.00 -32.24 7.80
N THR A 143 0.92 -33.14 7.44
CA THR A 143 1.20 -34.35 8.25
C THR A 143 2.41 -34.19 9.17
N VAL A 144 3.33 -33.30 8.83
CA VAL A 144 4.48 -32.93 9.66
C VAL A 144 4.53 -31.39 9.80
N PRO A 145 4.88 -30.86 10.98
CA PRO A 145 5.02 -29.42 11.18
C PRO A 145 6.36 -28.91 10.65
N MET A 146 6.44 -27.62 10.32
CA MET A 146 7.69 -26.96 9.90
C MET A 146 8.50 -26.55 11.13
N THR A 147 9.22 -27.52 11.70
CA THR A 147 10.09 -27.37 12.90
C THR A 147 11.51 -27.85 12.58
N SER A 148 12.44 -27.73 13.52
CA SER A 148 13.82 -28.22 13.37
C SER A 148 13.95 -29.75 13.33
N GLU A 149 12.87 -30.50 13.49
CA GLU A 149 12.87 -31.97 13.51
C GLU A 149 12.56 -32.60 12.15
N HIS A 150 12.18 -31.78 11.17
CA HIS A 150 11.77 -32.20 9.83
C HIS A 150 12.43 -31.31 8.77
N GLU A 151 12.85 -31.91 7.66
CA GLU A 151 13.35 -31.15 6.52
C GLU A 151 12.16 -30.48 5.79
N TYR A 152 12.45 -29.45 4.99
CA TYR A 152 11.39 -28.73 4.25
C TYR A 152 10.65 -29.67 3.28
N GLU A 153 11.38 -30.60 2.67
CA GLU A 153 10.85 -31.62 1.78
C GLU A 153 9.81 -32.50 2.47
N ASP A 154 10.04 -32.90 3.73
CA ASP A 154 9.07 -33.70 4.51
C ASP A 154 7.74 -32.94 4.68
N PHE A 155 7.80 -31.64 4.93
CA PHE A 155 6.62 -30.77 5.00
C PHE A 155 5.87 -30.71 3.67
N VAL A 156 6.59 -30.52 2.56
CA VAL A 156 5.99 -30.45 1.21
C VAL A 156 5.34 -31.78 0.84
N GLU A 157 6.01 -32.91 1.06
CA GLU A 157 5.47 -34.25 0.83
C GLU A 157 4.28 -34.57 1.76
N GLY A 158 4.26 -33.95 2.94
CA GLY A 158 3.19 -34.05 3.92
C GLY A 158 1.93 -33.24 3.62
N LEU A 159 1.90 -32.44 2.55
CA LEU A 159 0.71 -31.68 2.17
C LEU A 159 -0.40 -32.60 1.67
N ARG A 160 -1.61 -32.42 2.20
CA ARG A 160 -2.82 -33.14 1.82
C ARG A 160 -3.89 -32.14 1.36
N PRO A 161 -4.40 -32.26 0.12
CA PRO A 161 -5.46 -31.38 -0.39
C PRO A 161 -6.70 -31.42 0.50
N ILE A 162 -7.38 -30.29 0.63
CA ILE A 162 -8.66 -30.20 1.32
C ILE A 162 -9.78 -30.22 0.28
N ILE A 163 -10.62 -31.24 0.34
CA ILE A 163 -11.82 -31.31 -0.50
C ILE A 163 -12.87 -30.37 0.14
N GLN A 164 -12.98 -29.15 -0.37
CA GLN A 164 -14.08 -28.26 0.02
C GLN A 164 -15.37 -28.75 -0.66
N LYS A 165 -16.32 -29.26 0.13
CA LYS A 165 -17.71 -29.33 -0.33
C LYS A 165 -18.17 -27.90 -0.57
N ARG A 166 -18.60 -27.57 -1.80
CA ARG A 166 -19.30 -26.32 -2.09
C ARG A 166 -20.56 -26.28 -1.24
N THR A 167 -20.52 -25.62 -0.09
CA THR A 167 -21.72 -25.13 0.56
C THR A 167 -22.21 -23.96 -0.29
N ARG A 168 -23.42 -24.10 -0.83
CA ARG A 168 -24.14 -22.98 -1.43
C ARG A 168 -24.66 -22.17 -0.24
N ASP A 169 -23.96 -21.10 0.10
CA ASP A 169 -24.46 -20.06 0.98
C ASP A 169 -25.13 -18.98 0.11
#